data_AF-A0A7J3A7I9-F1
#
_entry.id   AF-A0A7J3A7I9-F1
#
_cell.length_a   1.000
_cell.length_b   1.000
_cell.length_c   1.000
_cell.angle_alpha   90.00
_cell.angle_beta   90.00
_cell.angle_gamma   90.00
#
_symmetry.space_group_name_H-M   'P 1'
#
loop_
_entity.id
_entity.type
_entity.pdbx_description
1 polymer ?
#
loop_
_entity_poly.entity_id
_entity_poly.type
_entity_poly.pdbx_seq_one_letter_code
_entity_poly.pdbx_strand_id
1 'polypeptide(L)' 'MRIYVEAYELVEREGEEGDFIRLDATDRDLKQVVEDAKALLNQSKQYRILIHRCYHDQGGACEVLDTSELEGVESK' A
#
# COMPACT_ATOMS: atom_id res chain seq x y z
N MET A 1 -14.74 -3.31 -8.44
CA MET A 1 -13.27 -3.18 -8.34
C MET A 1 -13.01 -2.20 -7.23
N ARG A 2 -12.20 -2.59 -6.25
CA ARG A 2 -11.79 -1.71 -5.17
C ARG A 2 -10.27 -1.60 -5.17
N ILE A 3 -9.76 -0.44 -4.80
CA ILE A 3 -8.33 -0.20 -4.70
C ILE A 3 -7.99 0.11 -3.26
N TYR A 4 -6.99 -0.56 -2.72
CA TYR A 4 -6.48 -0.33 -1.37
C TYR A 4 -5.00 0.02 -1.42
N VAL A 5 -4.59 0.98 -0.60
CA VAL A 5 -3.18 1.20 -0.26
C VAL A 5 -2.95 0.60 1.11
N GLU A 6 -1.94 -0.25 1.22
CA GLU A 6 -1.63 -0.99 2.43
C GLU A 6 -0.19 -0.74 2.82
N ALA A 7 0.06 -0.46 4.10
CA ALA A 7 1.39 -0.33 4.66
C ALA A 7 1.58 -1.38 5.75
N TYR A 8 2.65 -2.15 5.60
CA TYR A 8 3.04 -3.23 6.51
C TYR A 8 4.36 -2.88 7.17
N GLU A 9 4.43 -2.85 8.49
CA GLU A 9 5.69 -2.72 9.20
C GLU A 9 6.60 -3.92 8.91
N LEU A 10 7.86 -3.63 8.61
CA LEU A 10 8.90 -4.64 8.50
C LEU A 10 9.43 -4.96 9.89
N VAL A 11 8.97 -6.06 10.46
CA VAL A 11 9.44 -6.58 11.75
C VAL A 11 10.68 -7.46 11.57
N GLU A 12 11.62 -7.40 12.51
CA GLU A 12 12.89 -8.14 12.42
C GLU A 12 12.75 -9.61 12.82
N ARG A 13 11.71 -9.96 13.59
CA ARG A 13 11.47 -11.34 14.06
C ARG A 13 10.17 -11.91 13.55
N GLU A 14 10.26 -13.15 13.09
CA GLU A 14 9.11 -13.95 12.70
C GLU A 14 8.17 -14.15 13.90
N GLY A 15 6.91 -13.74 13.76
CA GLY A 15 5.88 -13.82 14.81
C GLY A 15 5.63 -12.54 15.60
N GLU A 16 6.37 -11.44 15.34
CA GLU A 16 5.99 -10.13 15.86
C GLU A 16 4.82 -9.54 15.05
N GLU A 17 3.86 -8.97 15.76
CA GLU A 17 2.76 -8.22 15.14
C GLU A 17 3.26 -6.82 14.79
N GLY A 18 3.54 -6.59 13.50
CA GLY A 18 3.87 -5.27 12.97
C GLY A 18 2.63 -4.39 12.81
N ASP A 19 2.84 -3.07 12.82
CA ASP A 19 1.80 -2.11 12.49
C ASP A 19 1.28 -2.33 11.06
N PHE A 20 -0.03 -2.22 10.90
CA PHE A 20 -0.72 -2.35 9.62
C PHE A 20 -1.70 -1.20 9.41
N ILE A 21 -1.60 -0.55 8.25
CA ILE A 21 -2.54 0.49 7.82
C ILE A 21 -3.10 0.09 6.46
N ARG A 22 -4.42 0.23 6.29
CA ARG A 22 -5.09 0.10 4.99
C ARG A 22 -5.99 1.32 4.75
N LEU A 23 -5.79 1.98 3.61
CA LEU A 23 -6.64 3.06 3.13
C LEU A 23 -7.38 2.63 1.87
N ASP A 24 -8.67 3.00 1.79
CA ASP A 24 -9.44 2.85 0.55
C ASP A 24 -9.05 3.97 -0.43
N ALA A 25 -8.62 3.55 -1.61
CA ALA A 25 -8.21 4.37 -2.74
C ALA A 25 -9.17 4.24 -3.92
N THR A 26 -10.33 3.60 -3.74
CA THR A 26 -11.33 3.43 -4.80
C THR A 26 -11.86 4.80 -5.20
N ASP A 27 -11.83 5.11 -6.49
CA ASP A 27 -12.24 6.40 -7.06
C ASP A 27 -11.48 7.63 -6.49
N ARG A 28 -10.29 7.42 -5.92
CA ARG A 28 -9.41 8.48 -5.38
C ARG A 28 -8.09 8.55 -6.17
N ASP A 29 -7.41 9.69 -6.07
CA ASP A 29 -6.06 9.82 -6.61
C ASP A 29 -5.07 8.94 -5.83
N LEU A 30 -4.45 7.99 -6.53
CA LEU A 30 -3.61 6.97 -5.89
C LEU A 30 -2.36 7.57 -5.24
N LYS A 31 -1.75 8.58 -5.86
CA LYS A 31 -0.57 9.25 -5.31
C LYS A 31 -0.91 9.93 -3.98
N GLN A 32 -2.02 10.66 -3.94
CA GLN A 32 -2.48 11.31 -2.71
C GLN A 32 -2.77 10.30 -1.61
N VAL A 33 -3.41 9.16 -1.91
CA VAL A 33 -3.69 8.15 -0.88
C VAL A 33 -2.42 7.47 -0.38
N VAL A 34 -1.40 7.30 -1.24
CA VAL A 34 -0.08 6.82 -0.81
C VAL A 34 0.60 7.82 0.12
N GLU A 35 0.56 9.12 -0.20
CA GLU A 35 1.10 10.16 0.68
C GLU A 35 0.33 10.25 2.02
N ASP A 36 -1.00 10.15 1.98
CA ASP A 36 -1.85 10.07 3.17
C ASP A 36 -1.45 8.87 4.04
N ALA A 37 -1.20 7.70 3.42
CA ALA A 37 -0.74 6.52 4.14
C ALA A 37 0.63 6.77 4.79
N LYS A 38 1.60 7.31 4.05
CA LYS A 38 2.94 7.65 4.56
C LYS A 38 2.87 8.62 5.74
N ALA A 39 1.97 9.59 5.71
CA ALA A 39 1.78 10.56 6.79
C ALA A 39 1.27 9.93 8.11
N LEU A 40 0.64 8.75 8.05
CA LEU A 40 0.16 8.01 9.21
C LEU A 40 1.21 7.06 9.80
N LEU A 41 2.32 6.82 9.09
CA LEU A 41 3.35 5.86 9.51
C LEU A 41 4.24 6.44 10.61
N ASN A 42 4.69 5.55 11.50
CA ASN A 42 5.71 5.90 12.47
C ASN A 42 7.06 6.06 11.75
N GLN A 43 7.62 7.27 11.76
CA GLN A 43 8.86 7.58 11.04
C GLN A 43 10.10 6.86 11.57
N SER A 44 10.05 6.28 12.77
CA SER A 44 11.15 5.51 13.36
C SER A 44 11.15 4.04 12.94
N LYS A 45 10.15 3.60 12.18
CA LYS A 45 9.96 2.21 11.74
C LYS A 45 10.03 2.11 10.22
N GLN A 46 10.32 0.92 9.73
CA GLN A 46 10.34 0.65 8.29
C GLN A 46 9.03 0.00 7.86
N TYR A 47 8.52 0.42 6.71
CA TYR A 47 7.28 -0.11 6.17
C TYR A 47 7.44 -0.48 4.70
N ARG A 48 6.69 -1.48 4.26
CA ARG A 48 6.45 -1.79 2.86
C ARG A 48 5.04 -1.34 2.48
N ILE A 49 4.94 -0.53 1.42
CA ILE A 49 3.65 -0.01 0.95
C ILE A 49 3.27 -0.69 -0.38
N LEU A 50 2.09 -1.31 -0.39
CA LEU A 50 1.52 -2.07 -1.49
C LEU A 50 0.19 -1.48 -1.94
N ILE A 51 -0.14 -1.67 -3.21
CA ILE A 51 -1.42 -1.32 -3.80
C ILE A 51 -2.14 -2.59 -4.20
N HIS A 52 -3.33 -2.78 -3.66
CA HIS A 52 -4.20 -3.92 -3.95
C HIS A 52 -5.34 -3.48 -4.85
N ARG A 53 -5.39 -4.03 -6.06
CA ARG A 53 -6.55 -3.91 -6.97
C ARG A 53 -7.38 -5.17 -6.85
N CYS A 54 -8.50 -5.07 -6.14
CA CYS A 54 -9.40 -6.18 -5.88
C CYS A 54 -10.53 -6.24 -6.91
N TYR A 55 -10.57 -7.32 -7.70
CA TYR A 55 -11.60 -7.55 -8.72
C TYR A 55 -12.68 -8.55 -8.26
N HIS A 56 -12.82 -8.78 -6.96
CA HIS A 56 -13.75 -9.77 -6.39
C HIS A 56 -15.20 -9.58 -6.86
N ASP A 57 -15.68 -8.34 -6.98
CA ASP A 57 -17.04 -8.05 -7.47
C ASP A 57 -17.28 -8.48 -8.92
N GLN A 58 -16.20 -8.70 -9.68
CA GLN A 58 -16.22 -9.14 -11.08
C GLN A 58 -15.82 -10.63 -11.22
N GLY A 59 -15.65 -11.35 -10.11
CA GLY A 59 -15.16 -12.73 -10.09
C GLY A 59 -13.65 -12.88 -10.32
N GLY A 60 -12.89 -11.79 -10.29
CA GLY A 60 -11.44 -11.79 -10.49
C GLY A 60 -10.64 -11.84 -9.17
N ALA A 61 -9.36 -12.20 -9.28
CA ALA A 61 -8.40 -12.21 -8.16
C ALA A 61 -7.92 -10.79 -7.79
N CYS A 62 -7.11 -10.67 -6.73
CA CYS A 62 -6.40 -9.43 -6.43
C CYS A 62 -5.12 -9.33 -7.26
N GLU A 63 -4.84 -8.13 -7.76
CA GLU A 63 -3.50 -7.75 -8.25
C GLU A 63 -2.82 -6.90 -7.18
N VAL A 64 -1.56 -7.23 -6.86
CA VAL A 64 -0.78 -6.53 -5.84
C VAL A 64 0.44 -5.90 -6.50
N LEU A 65 0.62 -4.60 -6.31
CA LEU A 65 1.69 -3.79 -6.89
C LEU A 65 2.50 -3.15 -5.77
N ASP A 66 3.82 -3.08 -5.90
CA ASP A 66 4.66 -2.38 -4.94
C ASP A 66 4.73 -0.89 -5.30
N THR A 67 4.53 0.00 -4.34
CA THR A 67 4.58 1.45 -4.62
C THR A 67 5.95 1.92 -5.10
N SER A 68 7.02 1.17 -4.81
CA SER A 68 8.37 1.45 -5.34
C SER A 68 8.41 1.43 -6.87
N GLU A 69 7.49 0.70 -7.52
CA GLU A 69 7.36 0.64 -8.98
C GLU A 69 6.68 1.89 -9.57
N LEU A 70 5.98 2.69 -8.76
CA LEU A 70 5.36 3.95 -9.18
C LEU A 70 6.34 5.14 -9.18
N GLU A 71 7.31 5.13 -8.26
CA GLU A 71 8.30 6.19 -8.09
C GLU A 71 9.42 6.13 -9.16
N GLY A 72 9.52 5.01 -9.90
CA GLY A 72 10.54 4.78 -10.93
C GLY A 72 10.32 5.46 -12.28
N VAL A 73 9.27 6.28 -12.44
CA VAL A 73 8.91 6.92 -13.72
C VAL A 73 9.41 8.38 -13.83
N GLU A 74 9.97 8.97 -12.77
CA GLU A 74 10.49 10.35 -12.78
C GLU A 74 12.02 10.44 -12.91
N SER A 75 12.62 9.67 -13.81
CA SER A 75 14.01 9.89 -14.22
C SER A 75 14.25 9.51 -15.67
N LYS A 76 13.77 10.36 -16.59
CA LYS A 76 14.49 10.64 -17.85
C LYS A 76 14.09 11.97 -18.47
#